data_AF-A0AAU5LF74-F1
#
_entry.id   AF-A0AAU5LF74-F1
#
_cell.length_a   1.000
_cell.length_b   1.000
_cell.length_c   1.000
_cell.angle_alpha   90.00
_cell.angle_beta   90.00
_cell.angle_gamma   90.00
#
_symmetry.space_group_name_H-M   'P 1'
#
loop_
_entity.id
_entity.type
_entity.pdbx_description
1 polymer ?
#
loop_
_entity_poly.entity_id
_entity_poly.type
_entity_poly.pdbx_seq_one_letter_code
_entity_poly.pdbx_strand_id
1 'polypeptide(L)'
;MAALLSAGVAFLELHVQKRKPLSWRATHWILLRLAADGVAGYLAYTLLEFAFGDLDWFGSIWSALVAGLVGPALLRSQLSLIGSGDETSAGPAVVFRRLQRYADEAVDDIGANAQSKWIHSKVLPVLDRPGSLDYLVQRADDYLAQLDRLDQVVRDAKREQIRQAAADDTNDALKSRVIVQILLDLKCQRAVRSIVADLRKAPAMAGRG
;
A
#
# COMPACT_ATOMS: atom_id res chain seq x y z
N MET A 1 27.61 -2.63 1.99
CA MET A 1 26.81 -1.60 2.69
C MET A 1 25.75 -0.96 1.78
N ALA A 2 26.10 -0.50 0.58
CA ALA A 2 25.15 0.09 -0.39
C ALA A 2 23.91 -0.80 -0.68
N ALA A 3 24.11 -2.10 -0.94
CA ALA A 3 23.02 -3.05 -1.18
C ALA A 3 22.02 -3.15 0.00
N LEU A 4 22.51 -3.13 1.24
CA LEU A 4 21.67 -3.18 2.44
C LEU A 4 20.87 -1.89 2.62
N LEU A 5 21.49 -0.74 2.31
CA LEU A 5 20.81 0.55 2.35
C LEU A 5 19.72 0.63 1.28
N SER A 6 20.00 0.19 0.05
CA SER A 6 18.98 0.14 -1.02
C SER A 6 17.83 -0.81 -0.68
N ALA A 7 18.13 -1.99 -0.12
CA ALA A 7 17.09 -2.90 0.37
C ALA A 7 16.27 -2.27 1.51
N GLY A 8 16.92 -1.56 2.44
CA GLY A 8 16.23 -0.85 3.52
C GLY A 8 15.28 0.24 2.99
N VAL A 9 15.73 1.04 2.03
CA VAL A 9 14.91 2.06 1.36
C VAL A 9 13.75 1.42 0.61
N ALA A 10 13.99 0.34 -0.15
CA ALA A 10 12.96 -0.39 -0.86
C ALA A 10 11.90 -0.98 0.09
N PHE A 11 12.31 -1.46 1.26
CA PHE A 11 11.41 -1.93 2.30
C PHE A 11 10.56 -0.79 2.89
N LEU A 12 11.17 0.38 3.14
CA LEU A 12 10.44 1.58 3.59
C LEU A 12 9.46 2.06 2.52
N GLU A 13 9.86 2.10 1.25
CA GLU A 13 8.96 2.43 0.14
C GLU A 13 7.79 1.46 0.05
N LEU A 14 8.03 0.16 0.17
CA LEU A 14 6.98 -0.86 0.23
C LEU A 14 6.01 -0.60 1.39
N HIS A 15 6.51 -0.20 2.55
CA HIS A 15 5.68 0.13 3.71
C HIS A 15 4.90 1.44 3.57
N VAL A 16 5.48 2.46 2.96
CA VAL A 16 4.88 3.80 2.83
C VAL A 16 3.90 3.86 1.66
N GLN A 17 4.22 3.22 0.53
CA GLN A 17 3.42 3.27 -0.69
C GLN A 17 2.23 2.32 -0.66
N LYS A 18 2.34 1.17 0.03
CA LYS A 18 1.26 0.17 -0.03
C LYS A 18 -0.01 0.65 0.65
N ARG A 19 -1.09 0.53 -0.11
CA ARG A 19 -2.47 0.78 0.35
C ARG A 19 -3.03 -0.40 1.16
N LYS A 20 -2.40 -1.57 1.07
CA LYS A 20 -2.88 -2.85 1.62
C LYS A 20 -1.84 -3.47 2.55
N PRO A 21 -2.25 -4.18 3.63
CA PRO A 21 -1.32 -4.76 4.60
C PRO A 21 -0.43 -5.82 3.93
N LEU A 22 0.86 -5.82 4.31
CA LEU A 22 1.79 -6.87 3.90
C LEU A 22 1.31 -8.22 4.42
N SER A 23 1.28 -9.21 3.54
CA SER A 23 0.88 -10.58 3.86
C SER A 23 2.11 -11.46 3.93
N TRP A 24 2.17 -12.36 4.92
CA TRP A 24 3.22 -13.39 4.99
C TRP A 24 3.26 -14.28 3.74
N ARG A 25 2.13 -14.42 3.04
CA ARG A 25 2.08 -15.16 1.77
C ARG A 25 2.79 -14.45 0.62
N ALA A 26 3.04 -13.14 0.75
CA ALA A 26 3.78 -12.36 -0.22
C ALA A 26 5.27 -12.22 0.12
N THR A 27 5.76 -12.86 1.20
CA THR A 27 7.15 -12.73 1.67
C THR A 27 8.16 -13.03 0.57
N HIS A 28 7.94 -14.05 -0.25
CA HIS A 28 8.88 -14.39 -1.32
C HIS A 28 8.97 -13.29 -2.40
N TRP A 29 7.86 -12.63 -2.74
CA TRP A 29 7.84 -11.51 -3.70
C TRP A 29 8.46 -10.24 -3.10
N ILE A 30 8.22 -10.01 -1.80
CA ILE A 30 8.88 -8.92 -1.06
C ILE A 30 10.39 -9.13 -1.09
N LEU A 31 10.87 -10.33 -0.75
CA LEU A 31 12.30 -10.67 -0.79
C LEU A 31 12.88 -10.53 -2.20
N LEU A 32 12.15 -10.95 -3.23
CA LEU A 32 12.59 -10.79 -4.62
C LEU A 32 12.78 -9.32 -5.00
N ARG A 33 11.84 -8.44 -4.61
CA ARG A 33 11.96 -6.99 -4.83
C ARG A 33 13.15 -6.39 -4.07
N LEU A 34 13.31 -6.74 -2.79
CA LEU A 34 14.44 -6.27 -1.98
C LEU A 34 15.79 -6.73 -2.54
N ALA A 35 15.87 -7.97 -3.03
CA ALA A 35 17.06 -8.50 -3.67
C ALA A 35 17.37 -7.74 -4.98
N ALA A 36 16.34 -7.46 -5.79
CA ALA A 36 16.48 -6.68 -7.01
C ALA A 36 17.03 -5.25 -6.70
N ASP A 37 16.41 -4.52 -5.77
CA ASP A 37 16.87 -3.19 -5.36
C ASP A 37 18.27 -3.23 -4.72
N GLY A 38 18.60 -4.29 -3.97
CA GLY A 38 19.93 -4.51 -3.41
C GLY A 38 21.00 -4.73 -4.48
N VAL A 39 20.71 -5.52 -5.53
CA VAL A 39 21.60 -5.73 -6.68
C VAL A 39 21.79 -4.43 -7.45
N ALA A 40 20.72 -3.65 -7.66
CA ALA A 40 20.78 -2.33 -8.28
C ALA A 40 21.70 -1.36 -7.51
N GLY A 41 21.55 -1.29 -6.19
CA GLY A 41 22.42 -0.49 -5.32
C GLY A 41 23.88 -0.94 -5.35
N TYR A 42 24.13 -2.25 -5.38
CA TYR A 42 25.47 -2.81 -5.53
C TYR A 42 26.09 -2.44 -6.88
N LEU A 43 25.36 -2.61 -7.99
CA LEU A 43 25.84 -2.26 -9.32
C LEU A 43 26.15 -0.77 -9.43
N ALA A 44 25.28 0.09 -8.90
CA ALA A 44 25.52 1.53 -8.84
C ALA A 44 26.80 1.87 -8.06
N TYR A 45 27.02 1.20 -6.92
CA TYR A 45 28.26 1.35 -6.15
C TYR A 45 29.50 0.94 -6.95
N THR A 46 29.47 -0.24 -7.59
CA THR A 46 30.61 -0.71 -8.39
C THR A 46 30.92 0.19 -9.59
N LEU A 47 29.91 0.74 -10.25
CA LEU A 47 30.11 1.68 -11.36
C LEU A 47 30.71 3.00 -10.87
N LEU A 48 30.23 3.49 -9.72
CA LEU A 48 30.73 4.69 -9.11
C LEU A 48 32.18 4.51 -8.62
N GLU A 49 32.50 3.37 -8.01
CA GLU A 49 33.86 3.01 -7.59
C GLU A 49 34.79 2.90 -8.80
N PHE A 50 34.34 2.33 -9.91
CA PHE A 50 35.12 2.29 -11.15
C PHE A 50 35.35 3.68 -11.75
N ALA A 51 34.35 4.57 -11.70
CA ALA A 51 34.42 5.90 -12.30
C ALA A 51 35.19 6.93 -11.45
N PHE A 52 35.16 6.78 -10.13
CA PHE A 52 35.63 7.79 -9.18
C PHE A 52 36.57 7.23 -8.10
N GLY A 53 37.02 5.98 -8.21
CA GLY A 53 37.84 5.30 -7.21
C GLY A 53 39.19 5.98 -6.92
N ASP A 54 39.72 6.72 -7.89
CA ASP A 54 40.98 7.46 -7.75
C ASP A 54 40.81 8.83 -7.05
N LEU A 55 39.58 9.21 -6.68
CA LEU A 55 39.33 10.45 -5.94
C LEU A 55 39.35 10.21 -4.43
N ASP A 56 40.19 10.95 -3.71
CA ASP A 56 40.40 10.80 -2.26
C ASP A 56 39.10 10.91 -1.41
N TRP A 57 38.09 11.64 -1.90
CA TRP A 57 36.81 11.79 -1.22
C TRP A 57 35.85 10.61 -1.45
N PHE A 58 36.12 9.74 -2.44
CA PHE A 58 35.25 8.66 -2.87
C PHE A 58 35.47 7.35 -2.10
N GLY A 59 36.66 7.14 -1.52
CA GLY A 59 37.01 5.96 -0.72
C GLY A 59 36.32 5.84 0.65
N SER A 60 35.44 6.79 1.01
CA SER A 60 34.77 6.84 2.31
C SER A 60 33.37 6.21 2.30
N ILE A 61 32.78 6.03 3.48
CA ILE A 61 31.42 5.47 3.70
C ILE A 61 30.33 6.22 2.91
N TRP A 62 30.62 7.47 2.53
CA TRP A 62 29.76 8.34 1.73
C TRP A 62 29.45 7.79 0.34
N SER A 63 30.39 7.11 -0.33
CA SER A 63 30.13 6.52 -1.65
C SER A 63 29.11 5.38 -1.57
N ALA A 64 29.18 4.57 -0.51
CA ALA A 64 28.20 3.53 -0.23
C ALA A 64 26.81 4.09 0.14
N LEU A 65 26.76 5.23 0.85
CA LEU A 65 25.51 5.92 1.18
C LEU A 65 24.85 6.52 -0.07
N VAL A 66 25.63 7.24 -0.89
CA VAL A 66 25.14 7.85 -2.13
C VAL A 66 24.71 6.77 -3.12
N ALA A 67 25.50 5.72 -3.32
CA ALA A 67 25.12 4.61 -4.19
C ALA A 67 23.86 3.88 -3.67
N GLY A 68 23.75 3.69 -2.35
CA GLY A 68 22.61 3.02 -1.73
C GLY A 68 21.30 3.80 -1.83
N LEU A 69 21.35 5.12 -1.67
CA LEU A 69 20.18 6.01 -1.71
C LEU A 69 19.82 6.44 -3.13
N VAL A 70 20.83 6.83 -3.91
CA VAL A 70 20.66 7.47 -5.21
C VAL A 70 20.72 6.44 -6.34
N GLY A 71 21.43 5.32 -6.17
CA GLY A 71 21.54 4.27 -7.19
C GLY A 71 20.19 3.73 -7.69
N PRO A 72 19.27 3.30 -6.80
CA PRO A 72 17.93 2.88 -7.20
C PRO A 72 17.13 4.01 -7.88
N ALA A 73 17.27 5.26 -7.40
CA ALA A 73 16.59 6.41 -7.97
C ALA A 73 17.12 6.82 -9.36
N LEU A 74 18.45 6.78 -9.56
CA LEU A 74 19.12 7.04 -10.84
C LEU A 74 18.79 5.96 -11.86
N LEU A 75 18.77 4.70 -11.46
CA LEU A 75 18.31 3.63 -12.33
C LEU A 75 16.86 3.87 -12.75
N ARG A 76 15.98 4.27 -11.82
CA ARG A 76 14.60 4.65 -12.16
C ARG A 76 14.51 5.89 -13.07
N SER A 77 15.39 6.90 -12.92
CA SER A 77 15.34 8.14 -13.72
C SER A 77 15.95 8.00 -15.12
N GLN A 78 17.10 7.32 -15.25
CA GLN A 78 17.68 6.98 -16.55
C GLN A 78 16.72 6.11 -17.37
N LEU A 79 15.95 5.27 -16.68
CA LEU A 79 14.89 4.47 -17.27
C LEU A 79 13.65 5.24 -17.74
N SER A 80 13.33 6.40 -17.15
CA SER A 80 12.23 7.23 -17.66
C SER A 80 12.63 7.99 -18.93
N LEU A 81 13.91 8.33 -19.06
CA LEU A 81 14.50 9.00 -20.22
C LEU A 81 14.70 8.03 -21.40
N ILE A 82 15.11 6.79 -21.15
CA ILE A 82 15.27 5.76 -22.20
C ILE A 82 13.90 5.26 -22.71
N GLY A 83 12.84 5.39 -21.91
CA GLY A 83 11.48 4.98 -22.27
C GLY A 83 10.67 5.97 -23.11
N SER A 84 11.19 7.16 -23.41
CA SER A 84 10.47 8.16 -24.23
C SER A 84 10.83 8.12 -25.73
N GLY A 85 11.72 7.21 -26.16
CA GLY A 85 12.32 7.24 -27.50
C GLY A 85 12.10 6.02 -28.40
N ASP A 86 12.16 4.78 -27.90
CA ASP A 86 12.05 3.59 -28.77
C ASP A 86 11.68 2.33 -27.97
N GLU A 87 10.64 1.61 -28.39
CA GLU A 87 10.08 0.44 -27.70
C GLU A 87 10.85 -0.88 -27.89
N THR A 88 12.00 -0.89 -28.59
CA THR A 88 12.61 -2.15 -29.08
C THR A 88 13.93 -2.59 -28.46
N SER A 89 14.54 -1.84 -27.52
CA SER A 89 15.76 -2.34 -26.85
C SER A 89 15.44 -3.09 -25.55
N ALA A 90 15.65 -4.41 -25.56
CA ALA A 90 15.58 -5.29 -24.39
C ALA A 90 16.79 -5.07 -23.46
N GLY A 91 16.99 -3.84 -22.99
CA GLY A 91 18.08 -3.49 -22.09
C GLY A 91 17.90 -4.11 -20.70
N PRO A 92 19.00 -4.38 -19.95
CA PRO A 92 18.95 -4.92 -18.58
C PRO A 92 18.03 -4.13 -17.64
N ALA A 93 17.95 -2.81 -17.86
CA ALA A 93 17.13 -1.92 -17.08
C ALA A 93 15.61 -2.08 -17.36
N VAL A 94 15.21 -2.44 -18.59
CA VAL A 94 13.81 -2.75 -18.93
C VAL A 94 13.38 -4.06 -18.26
N VAL A 95 14.26 -5.07 -18.28
CA VAL A 95 14.03 -6.36 -17.59
C VAL A 95 13.87 -6.13 -16.08
N PHE A 96 14.72 -5.30 -15.49
CA PHE A 96 14.64 -4.92 -14.09
C PHE A 96 13.30 -4.26 -13.73
N ARG A 97 12.85 -3.28 -14.52
CA ARG A 97 11.55 -2.62 -14.30
C ARG A 97 10.38 -3.58 -14.43
N ARG A 98 10.41 -4.49 -15.40
CA ARG A 98 9.38 -5.52 -15.57
C ARG A 98 9.34 -6.45 -14.36
N LEU A 99 10.50 -6.88 -13.86
CA LEU A 99 10.59 -7.73 -12.66
C LEU A 99 10.05 -7.01 -11.42
N GLN A 100 10.43 -5.74 -11.20
CA GLN A 100 9.91 -4.94 -10.09
C GLN A 100 8.40 -4.75 -10.17
N ARG A 101 7.88 -4.37 -11.33
CA ARG A 101 6.45 -4.20 -11.56
C ARG A 101 5.70 -5.51 -11.31
N TYR A 102 6.22 -6.63 -11.80
CA TYR A 102 5.60 -7.93 -11.61
C TYR A 102 5.58 -8.36 -10.14
N ALA A 103 6.68 -8.14 -9.42
CA ALA A 103 6.73 -8.38 -7.98
C ALA A 103 5.73 -7.48 -7.23
N ASP A 104 5.59 -6.22 -7.64
CA ASP A 104 4.68 -5.27 -7.01
C ASP A 104 3.22 -5.62 -7.20
N GLU A 105 2.85 -5.94 -8.44
CA GLU A 105 1.52 -6.42 -8.82
C GLU A 105 1.20 -7.70 -8.04
N ALA A 106 2.12 -8.67 -7.98
CA ALA A 106 1.92 -9.90 -7.23
C ALA A 106 1.71 -9.66 -5.73
N VAL A 107 2.49 -8.76 -5.10
CA VAL A 107 2.29 -8.42 -3.68
C VAL A 107 0.96 -7.69 -3.47
N ASP A 108 0.55 -6.81 -4.38
CA ASP A 108 -0.72 -6.10 -4.30
C ASP A 108 -1.92 -7.03 -4.47
N ASP A 109 -1.84 -8.01 -5.38
CA ASP A 109 -2.87 -9.02 -5.60
C ASP A 109 -3.01 -9.96 -4.40
N ILE A 110 -1.90 -10.44 -3.85
CA ILE A 110 -1.91 -11.26 -2.64
C ILE A 110 -2.46 -10.45 -1.46
N GLY A 111 -2.10 -9.17 -1.35
CA GLY A 111 -2.63 -8.24 -0.36
C GLY A 111 -4.13 -8.01 -0.52
N ALA A 112 -4.61 -7.84 -1.75
CA ALA A 112 -6.03 -7.69 -2.09
C ALA A 112 -6.82 -8.94 -1.70
N ASN A 113 -6.31 -10.11 -2.02
CA ASN A 113 -6.91 -11.39 -1.68
C ASN A 113 -6.96 -11.61 -0.16
N ALA A 114 -5.89 -11.25 0.56
CA ALA A 114 -5.87 -11.33 2.01
C ALA A 114 -6.88 -10.36 2.66
N GLN A 115 -6.97 -9.13 2.16
CA GLN A 115 -7.93 -8.13 2.62
C GLN A 115 -9.37 -8.57 2.34
N SER A 116 -9.67 -9.07 1.14
CA SER A 116 -10.98 -9.61 0.77
C SER A 116 -11.38 -10.79 1.67
N LYS A 117 -10.47 -11.75 1.88
CA LYS A 117 -10.69 -12.86 2.82
C LYS A 117 -10.95 -12.37 4.24
N TRP A 118 -10.24 -11.35 4.71
CA TRP A 118 -10.48 -10.75 6.02
C TRP A 118 -11.86 -10.08 6.11
N ILE A 119 -12.27 -9.32 5.10
CA ILE A 119 -13.60 -8.69 5.04
C ILE A 119 -14.68 -9.78 5.13
N HIS A 120 -14.62 -10.79 4.26
CA HIS A 120 -15.61 -11.86 4.21
C HIS A 120 -15.65 -12.71 5.48
N SER A 121 -14.50 -13.03 6.08
CA SER A 121 -14.46 -13.96 7.24
C SER A 121 -14.57 -13.28 8.61
N LYS A 122 -14.23 -11.99 8.73
CA LYS A 122 -14.14 -11.32 10.04
C LYS A 122 -15.00 -10.07 10.16
N VAL A 123 -15.29 -9.38 9.06
CA VAL A 123 -15.99 -8.08 9.05
C VAL A 123 -17.48 -8.29 8.76
N LEU A 124 -17.82 -8.90 7.62
CA LEU A 124 -19.22 -9.09 7.21
C LEU A 124 -20.07 -9.87 8.23
N PRO A 125 -19.59 -10.97 8.86
CA PRO A 125 -20.39 -11.69 9.85
C PRO A 125 -20.75 -10.87 11.10
N VAL A 126 -20.03 -9.79 11.36
CA VAL A 126 -20.30 -8.87 12.48
C VAL A 126 -21.25 -7.76 12.04
N LEU A 127 -21.20 -7.37 10.77
CA LEU A 127 -22.05 -6.36 10.14
C LEU A 127 -23.38 -6.90 9.59
N ASP A 128 -23.60 -8.21 9.66
CA ASP A 128 -24.89 -8.83 9.30
C ASP A 128 -25.86 -8.86 10.50
N ARG A 129 -25.49 -8.22 11.62
CA ARG A 129 -26.33 -8.14 12.81
C ARG A 129 -27.36 -7.03 12.66
N PRO A 130 -28.59 -7.21 13.18
CA PRO A 130 -29.60 -6.15 13.17
C PRO A 130 -29.08 -4.89 13.86
N GLY A 131 -29.31 -3.72 13.25
CA GLY A 131 -28.87 -2.40 13.73
C GLY A 131 -27.38 -2.09 13.53
N SER A 132 -26.61 -2.98 12.91
CA SER A 132 -25.17 -2.75 12.68
C SER A 132 -24.88 -1.82 11.50
N LEU A 133 -25.78 -1.69 10.53
CA LEU A 133 -25.66 -0.76 9.40
C LEU A 133 -25.72 0.69 9.89
N ASP A 134 -26.70 1.05 10.71
CA ASP A 134 -26.83 2.41 11.25
C ASP A 134 -25.61 2.80 12.10
N TYR A 135 -25.14 1.86 12.93
CA TYR A 135 -23.93 2.04 13.72
C TYR A 135 -22.70 2.22 12.82
N LEU A 136 -22.58 1.43 11.73
CA LEU A 136 -21.50 1.54 10.77
C LEU A 136 -21.50 2.90 10.08
N VAL A 137 -22.66 3.39 9.63
CA VAL A 137 -22.82 4.70 8.97
C VAL A 137 -22.42 5.82 9.93
N GLN A 138 -22.98 5.83 11.14
CA GLN A 138 -22.67 6.86 12.15
C GLN A 138 -21.18 6.87 12.47
N ARG A 139 -20.59 5.71 12.71
CA ARG A 139 -19.17 5.62 13.06
C ARG A 139 -18.27 5.99 11.89
N ALA A 140 -18.67 5.68 10.66
CA ALA A 140 -17.96 6.11 9.46
C ALA A 140 -17.97 7.64 9.31
N ASP A 141 -19.12 8.29 9.54
CA ASP A 141 -19.28 9.75 9.49
C ASP A 141 -18.41 10.46 10.55
N ASP A 142 -18.37 9.92 11.78
CA ASP A 142 -17.51 10.39 12.87
C ASP A 142 -16.02 10.31 12.48
N TYR A 143 -15.61 9.16 11.95
CA TYR A 143 -14.23 8.95 11.52
C TYR A 143 -13.84 9.90 10.39
N LEU A 144 -14.71 10.10 9.41
CA LEU A 144 -14.46 11.07 8.34
C LEU A 144 -14.39 12.51 8.87
N ALA A 145 -15.15 12.85 9.91
CA ALA A 145 -15.08 14.16 10.57
C ALA A 145 -13.67 14.46 11.08
N GLN A 146 -13.07 13.45 11.71
CA GLN A 146 -11.79 13.54 12.41
C GLN A 146 -10.58 13.38 11.48
N LEU A 147 -10.80 13.12 10.18
CA LEU A 147 -9.71 12.95 9.22
C LEU A 147 -9.23 14.31 8.69
N ASP A 148 -8.37 14.99 9.44
CA ASP A 148 -7.81 16.31 9.07
C ASP A 148 -6.92 16.28 7.82
N ARG A 149 -6.45 15.09 7.43
CA ARG A 149 -5.62 14.89 6.23
C ARG A 149 -6.39 14.97 4.90
N LEU A 150 -7.71 14.98 4.94
CA LEU A 150 -8.58 15.03 3.76
C LEU A 150 -9.17 16.43 3.62
N ASP A 151 -9.14 16.95 2.39
CA ASP A 151 -9.80 18.20 2.06
C ASP A 151 -11.31 18.12 2.37
N GLN A 152 -11.89 19.24 2.80
CA GLN A 152 -13.27 19.31 3.23
C GLN A 152 -14.25 18.87 2.13
N VAL A 153 -14.00 19.26 0.87
CA VAL A 153 -14.83 18.86 -0.27
C VAL A 153 -14.81 17.35 -0.46
N VAL A 154 -13.64 16.73 -0.32
CA VAL A 154 -13.49 15.27 -0.46
C VAL A 154 -14.15 14.54 0.71
N ARG A 155 -14.05 15.07 1.94
CA ARG A 155 -14.74 14.49 3.11
C ARG A 155 -16.25 14.49 2.92
N ASP A 156 -16.82 15.62 2.49
CA ASP A 156 -18.26 15.75 2.31
C ASP A 156 -18.76 14.88 1.16
N ALA A 157 -18.02 14.80 0.05
CA ALA A 157 -18.33 13.88 -1.05
C ALA A 157 -18.31 12.40 -0.60
N LYS A 158 -17.39 12.03 0.30
CA LYS A 158 -17.31 10.64 0.81
C LYS A 158 -18.41 10.31 1.81
N ARG A 159 -18.82 11.26 2.64
CA ARG A 159 -19.98 11.11 3.52
C ARG A 159 -21.26 10.92 2.72
N GLU A 160 -21.42 11.72 1.66
CA GLU A 160 -22.57 11.60 0.77
C GLU A 160 -22.60 10.22 0.06
N GLN A 161 -21.45 9.74 -0.42
CA GLN A 161 -21.35 8.37 -0.97
C GLN A 161 -21.75 7.29 0.04
N ILE A 162 -21.40 7.44 1.32
CA ILE A 162 -21.79 6.49 2.37
C ILE A 162 -23.31 6.53 2.61
N ARG A 163 -23.90 7.73 2.65
CA ARG A 163 -25.35 7.90 2.81
C ARG A 163 -26.13 7.32 1.64
N GLN A 164 -25.68 7.57 0.42
CA GLN A 164 -26.28 6.98 -0.78
C GLN A 164 -26.18 5.46 -0.78
N ALA A 165 -25.03 4.90 -0.38
CA ALA A 165 -24.86 3.45 -0.24
C ALA A 165 -25.76 2.85 0.85
N ALA A 166 -26.04 3.59 1.93
CA ALA A 166 -26.96 3.14 2.98
C ALA A 166 -28.45 3.22 2.56
N ALA A 167 -28.79 4.20 1.72
CA ALA A 167 -30.14 4.44 1.21
C ALA A 167 -30.52 3.58 0.00
N ASP A 168 -29.57 2.84 -0.59
CA ASP A 168 -29.81 1.94 -1.71
C ASP A 168 -30.87 0.87 -1.37
N ASP A 169 -31.59 0.34 -2.36
CA ASP A 169 -32.69 -0.63 -2.13
C ASP A 169 -32.17 -2.09 -2.06
N THR A 170 -30.87 -2.24 -1.80
CA THR A 170 -30.18 -3.54 -1.72
C THR A 170 -30.16 -4.09 -0.29
N ASN A 171 -29.73 -5.35 -0.14
CA ASN A 171 -29.58 -5.99 1.18
C ASN A 171 -28.52 -5.25 2.04
N ASP A 172 -28.80 -5.06 3.34
CA ASP A 172 -27.91 -4.45 4.34
C ASP A 172 -26.49 -5.02 4.36
N ALA A 173 -26.34 -6.31 4.07
CA ALA A 173 -25.02 -6.94 3.94
C ALA A 173 -24.20 -6.37 2.77
N LEU A 174 -24.85 -6.04 1.66
CA LEU A 174 -24.22 -5.40 0.49
C LEU A 174 -23.90 -3.93 0.79
N LYS A 175 -24.82 -3.21 1.43
CA LYS A 175 -24.60 -1.82 1.87
C LYS A 175 -23.38 -1.72 2.79
N SER A 176 -23.33 -2.58 3.80
CA SER A 176 -22.23 -2.67 4.75
C SER A 176 -20.90 -2.97 4.06
N ARG A 177 -20.90 -3.84 3.05
CA ARG A 177 -19.71 -4.15 2.25
C ARG A 177 -19.22 -2.92 1.48
N VAL A 178 -20.12 -2.17 0.84
CA VAL A 178 -19.79 -0.96 0.09
C VAL A 178 -19.19 0.11 1.01
N ILE A 179 -19.81 0.36 2.16
CA ILE A 179 -19.32 1.35 3.14
C ILE A 179 -17.93 0.97 3.66
N VAL A 180 -17.72 -0.31 4.01
CA VAL A 180 -16.41 -0.81 4.41
C VAL A 180 -15.37 -0.64 3.30
N GLN A 181 -15.74 -0.89 2.05
CA GLN A 181 -14.86 -0.69 0.90
C GLN A 181 -14.45 0.78 0.76
N ILE A 182 -15.40 1.72 0.86
CA ILE A 182 -15.14 3.16 0.84
C ILE A 182 -14.13 3.55 1.94
N LEU A 183 -14.34 3.07 3.17
CA LEU A 183 -13.42 3.34 4.29
C LEU A 183 -12.02 2.76 4.04
N LEU A 184 -11.92 1.57 3.44
CA LEU A 184 -10.64 0.94 3.13
C LEU A 184 -9.90 1.68 2.00
N ASP A 185 -10.61 2.19 1.00
CA ASP A 185 -10.03 2.98 -0.08
C ASP A 185 -9.44 4.31 0.43
N LEU A 186 -10.00 4.87 1.50
CA LEU A 186 -9.47 6.03 2.23
C LEU A 186 -8.33 5.69 3.20
N LYS A 187 -7.81 4.46 3.17
CA LYS A 187 -6.79 3.93 4.08
C LYS A 187 -7.25 3.96 5.56
N CYS A 188 -8.54 3.85 5.84
CA CYS A 188 -9.10 3.85 7.20
C CYS A 188 -9.23 2.43 7.78
N GLN A 189 -8.25 1.54 7.53
CA GLN A 189 -8.30 0.16 8.03
C GLN A 189 -8.41 0.06 9.56
N ARG A 190 -7.80 1.01 10.29
CA ARG A 190 -7.93 1.09 11.75
C ARG A 190 -9.37 1.38 12.18
N ALA A 191 -10.07 2.26 11.46
CA ALA A 191 -11.47 2.58 11.74
C ALA A 191 -12.35 1.33 11.57
N VAL A 192 -12.20 0.60 10.46
CA VAL A 192 -12.95 -0.65 10.22
C VAL A 192 -12.65 -1.68 11.31
N ARG A 193 -11.40 -1.83 11.73
CA ARG A 193 -11.05 -2.73 12.85
C ARG A 193 -11.67 -2.30 14.17
N SER A 194 -11.71 -1.00 14.47
CA SER A 194 -12.36 -0.47 15.67
C SER A 194 -13.85 -0.78 15.67
N ILE A 195 -14.54 -0.46 14.56
CA ILE A 195 -15.97 -0.71 14.39
C ILE A 195 -16.29 -2.20 14.61
N VAL A 196 -15.51 -3.10 14.00
CA VAL A 196 -15.69 -4.55 14.18
C VAL A 196 -15.41 -4.99 15.61
N ALA A 197 -14.42 -4.40 16.28
CA ALA A 197 -14.12 -4.70 17.68
C ALA A 197 -15.25 -4.24 18.61
N ASP A 198 -15.79 -3.05 18.36
CA ASP A 198 -16.89 -2.45 19.14
C ASP A 198 -18.18 -3.26 18.96
N LEU A 199 -18.54 -3.60 17.72
CA LEU A 199 -19.70 -4.43 17.41
C LEU A 199 -19.61 -5.87 17.94
N ARG A 200 -18.39 -6.41 18.10
CA ARG A 200 -18.19 -7.72 18.74
C ARG A 200 -18.42 -7.67 20.24
N LYS A 201 -18.08 -6.55 20.89
CA LYS A 201 -18.24 -6.34 22.32
C LYS A 201 -19.65 -5.90 22.69
N ALA A 202 -20.36 -5.24 21.78
CA ALA A 202 -21.75 -4.89 21.96
C ALA A 202 -22.57 -6.20 22.06
N PRO A 203 -23.24 -6.47 23.20
CA PRO A 203 -24.28 -7.50 23.22
C PRO A 203 -25.27 -7.14 22.12
N ALA A 204 -25.73 -8.16 21.36
CA ALA A 204 -26.66 -7.99 20.23
C ALA A 204 -27.66 -6.91 20.61
N MET A 205 -27.65 -5.77 19.90
CA MET A 205 -28.41 -4.59 20.27
C MET A 205 -29.87 -5.02 20.39
N ALA A 206 -30.28 -5.30 21.62
CA ALA A 206 -31.57 -5.87 21.93
C ALA A 206 -32.60 -4.85 21.47
N GLY A 207 -33.55 -5.32 20.67
CA GLY A 207 -34.52 -4.50 19.97
C GLY A 207 -35.00 -3.33 20.81
N ARG A 208 -34.69 -2.12 20.36
CA ARG A 208 -35.53 -0.98 20.69
C ARG A 208 -36.74 -1.11 19.77
N GLY A 209 -37.78 -1.76 20.31
CA GLY A 209 -39.15 -1.60 19.83
C GLY A 209 -39.66 -0.19 20.12
#